data_AF-A0A0K8RPA2-F1
#
_entry.id   AF-A0A0K8RPA2-F1
#
_cell.length_a   1.000
_cell.length_b   1.000
_cell.length_c   1.000
_cell.angle_alpha   90.00
_cell.angle_beta   90.00
_cell.angle_gamma   90.00
#
_symmetry.space_group_name_H-M   'P 1'
#
loop_
_entity.id
_entity.type
_entity.pdbx_description
1 polymer ?
#
loop_
_entity_poly.entity_id
_entity_poly.type
_entity_poly.pdbx_seq_one_letter_code
_entity_poly.pdbx_strand_id
1 'polypeptide(L)'
;LQRLNNSVYMYKLTVRPSFGDWPKWVRTTHGDDIFFSLGSMYKVADNFTADDVKAADNMIHIISTFSKTGIPETLDQLPWPKFQDKGQFMDLSVEGYKPEKGILRSECDFWKKVLPFVDGV
;
A
#
# COMPACT_ATOMS: atom_id res chain seq x y z
N LEU A 1 8.84 -15.80 4.81
CA LEU A 1 7.40 -15.49 5.00
C LEU A 1 6.52 -16.73 4.87
N GLN A 2 6.54 -17.50 3.76
CA GLN A 2 5.88 -18.82 3.71
C GLN A 2 6.42 -19.84 4.73
N ARG A 3 7.70 -19.73 5.13
CA ARG A 3 8.33 -20.62 6.12
C ARG A 3 7.67 -20.61 7.51
N LEU A 4 6.84 -19.61 7.82
CA LEU A 4 6.15 -19.48 9.11
C LEU A 4 4.64 -19.75 9.01
N ASN A 5 4.14 -20.19 7.85
CA ASN A 5 2.71 -20.45 7.60
C ASN A 5 1.77 -19.26 7.90
N ASN A 6 2.28 -18.02 7.84
CA ASN A 6 1.50 -16.82 8.08
C ASN A 6 0.77 -16.37 6.81
N SER A 7 -0.45 -15.88 6.97
CA SER A 7 -1.15 -15.16 5.88
C SER A 7 -0.59 -13.75 5.79
N VAL A 8 0.03 -13.42 4.65
CA VAL A 8 0.62 -12.11 4.39
C VAL A 8 -0.19 -11.42 3.30
N TYR A 9 -0.42 -10.13 3.47
CA TYR A 9 -1.11 -9.28 2.50
C TYR A 9 -0.22 -8.08 2.20
N MET A 10 -0.07 -7.76 0.91
CA MET A 10 0.78 -6.66 0.45
C MET A 10 -0.04 -5.67 -0.36
N TYR A 11 0.26 -4.38 -0.23
CA TYR A 11 -0.29 -3.32 -1.08
C TYR A 11 0.82 -2.44 -1.66
N LYS A 12 0.46 -1.66 -2.68
CA LYS A 12 1.24 -0.55 -3.22
C LYS A 12 0.32 0.67 -3.32
N LEU A 13 0.66 1.75 -2.62
CA LEU A 13 -0.06 3.01 -2.75
C LEU A 13 0.52 3.83 -3.90
N THR A 14 -0.34 4.33 -4.78
CA THR A 14 0.04 5.22 -5.90
C THR A 14 -0.79 6.50 -5.98
N VAL A 15 -1.64 6.74 -4.96
CA VAL A 15 -2.35 8.01 -4.78
C VAL A 15 -1.38 9.07 -4.29
N ARG A 16 -1.32 10.21 -4.99
CA ARG A 16 -0.56 11.38 -4.55
C ARG A 16 -1.50 12.28 -3.74
N PRO A 17 -1.15 12.67 -2.50
CA PRO A 17 -1.95 13.62 -1.73
C PRO A 17 -2.00 14.97 -2.44
N SER A 18 -3.20 15.54 -2.60
CA SER A 18 -3.36 16.87 -3.22
C SER A 18 -2.76 18.00 -2.38
N PHE A 19 -2.62 17.77 -1.08
CA PHE A 19 -2.10 18.68 -0.07
C PHE A 19 -0.58 18.55 0.16
N GLY A 20 0.13 17.71 -0.59
CA GLY A 20 1.57 17.57 -0.45
C GLY A 20 2.37 18.70 -1.10
N ASP A 21 3.37 19.22 -0.40
CA ASP A 21 4.24 20.34 -0.86
C ASP A 21 5.24 19.97 -1.97
N TRP A 22 5.36 18.68 -2.29
CA TRP A 22 6.31 18.22 -3.29
C TRP A 22 5.96 18.71 -4.70
N PRO A 23 6.94 18.99 -5.57
CA PRO A 23 6.67 19.33 -6.97
C PRO A 23 5.81 18.29 -7.70
N LYS A 24 4.98 18.72 -8.68
CA LYS A 24 4.02 17.84 -9.38
C LYS A 24 4.60 16.59 -10.06
N TRP A 25 5.89 16.61 -10.41
CA TRP A 25 6.57 15.45 -11.01
C TRP A 25 6.88 14.35 -9.98
N VAL A 26 6.95 14.71 -8.70
CA VAL A 26 7.00 13.77 -7.60
C VAL A 26 5.58 13.21 -7.46
N ARG A 27 5.41 11.89 -7.48
CA ARG A 27 4.10 11.26 -7.29
C ARG A 27 3.84 11.04 -5.79
N THR A 28 3.40 9.85 -5.42
CA THR A 28 3.36 9.38 -4.03
C THR A 28 4.77 9.29 -3.48
N THR A 29 4.96 9.79 -2.26
CA THR A 29 6.20 9.81 -1.52
C THR A 29 6.14 8.89 -0.31
N HIS A 30 7.30 8.67 0.29
CA HIS A 30 7.39 7.88 1.52
C HIS A 30 6.64 8.58 2.66
N GLY A 31 5.72 7.85 3.31
CA GLY A 31 4.92 8.35 4.43
C GLY A 31 3.56 8.94 4.05
N ASP A 32 3.25 9.10 2.75
CA ASP A 32 1.94 9.61 2.32
C ASP A 32 0.77 8.72 2.75
N ASP A 33 1.02 7.42 2.89
CA ASP A 33 0.06 6.43 3.40
C ASP A 33 -0.36 6.69 4.86
N ILE A 34 0.48 7.34 5.66
CA ILE A 34 0.18 7.67 7.06
C ILE A 34 -0.99 8.65 7.14
N PHE A 35 -1.06 9.63 6.22
CA PHE A 35 -2.14 10.62 6.20
C PHE A 35 -3.49 10.00 5.92
N PHE A 36 -3.53 9.06 4.97
CA PHE A 36 -4.75 8.34 4.59
C PHE A 36 -5.14 7.29 5.63
N SER A 37 -4.18 6.49 6.12
CA SER A 37 -4.44 5.38 7.06
C SER A 37 -4.95 5.81 8.44
N LEU A 38 -4.50 6.97 8.94
CA LEU A 38 -4.88 7.47 10.26
C LEU A 38 -5.97 8.54 10.22
N GLY A 39 -6.46 8.91 9.02
CA GLY A 39 -7.33 10.07 8.84
C GLY A 39 -6.67 11.38 9.29
N SER A 40 -5.34 11.44 9.36
CA SER A 40 -4.62 12.62 9.82
C SER A 40 -4.54 13.72 8.76
N MET A 41 -4.94 13.43 7.51
CA MET A 41 -5.08 14.44 6.45
C MET A 41 -5.92 15.65 6.90
N TYR A 42 -7.02 15.43 7.64
CA TYR A 42 -7.90 16.48 8.16
C TYR A 42 -7.24 17.42 9.19
N LYS A 43 -6.02 17.10 9.64
CA LYS A 43 -5.24 17.96 10.54
C LYS A 43 -4.19 18.81 9.82
N VAL A 44 -3.89 18.50 8.55
CA VAL A 44 -2.77 19.11 7.81
C VAL A 44 -3.23 19.96 6.62
N ALA A 45 -4.50 19.89 6.23
CA ALA A 45 -5.07 20.78 5.23
C ALA A 45 -6.58 21.00 5.45
N ASP A 46 -7.10 22.06 4.83
CA ASP A 46 -8.52 22.42 4.89
C ASP A 46 -9.31 21.93 3.66
N ASN A 47 -8.62 21.67 2.55
CA ASN A 47 -9.22 21.28 1.27
C ASN A 47 -8.62 19.98 0.75
N PHE A 48 -9.48 19.10 0.25
CA PHE A 48 -9.13 17.78 -0.27
C PHE A 48 -9.88 17.48 -1.56
N THR A 49 -9.29 16.64 -2.40
CA THR A 49 -9.97 16.11 -3.58
C THR A 49 -10.81 14.89 -3.22
N ALA A 50 -11.73 14.51 -4.11
CA ALA A 50 -12.49 13.27 -3.96
C ALA A 50 -11.57 12.03 -3.91
N ASP A 51 -10.45 12.06 -4.62
CA ASP A 51 -9.46 10.98 -4.61
C ASP A 51 -8.76 10.86 -3.25
N ASP A 52 -8.44 11.98 -2.59
CA ASP A 52 -7.85 11.95 -1.25
C ASP A 52 -8.80 11.34 -0.22
N VAL A 53 -10.07 11.77 -0.25
CA VAL A 53 -11.11 11.25 0.66
C VAL A 53 -11.34 9.76 0.40
N LYS A 54 -11.47 9.36 -0.86
CA LYS A 54 -11.62 7.95 -1.24
C LYS A 54 -10.43 7.11 -0.79
N ALA A 55 -9.21 7.62 -0.89
CA ALA A 55 -8.01 6.93 -0.44
C ALA A 55 -7.98 6.76 1.09
N ALA A 56 -8.34 7.80 1.85
CA ALA A 56 -8.43 7.74 3.30
C ALA A 56 -9.50 6.75 3.78
N ASP A 57 -10.73 6.87 3.28
CA ASP A 57 -11.84 6.00 3.67
C ASP A 57 -11.51 4.53 3.42
N ASN A 58 -10.91 4.23 2.27
CA ASN A 58 -10.47 2.88 1.96
C ASN A 58 -9.33 2.41 2.86
N MET A 59 -8.28 3.22 3.07
CA MET A 59 -7.13 2.80 3.87
C MET A 59 -7.53 2.54 5.33
N ILE A 60 -8.38 3.40 5.90
CA ILE A 60 -8.96 3.20 7.23
C ILE A 60 -9.77 1.91 7.28
N HIS A 61 -10.60 1.65 6.25
CA HIS A 61 -11.39 0.42 6.16
C HIS A 61 -10.50 -0.83 6.05
N ILE A 62 -9.48 -0.80 5.19
CA ILE A 62 -8.51 -1.90 4.98
C ILE A 62 -7.80 -2.25 6.28
N ILE A 63 -7.30 -1.24 7.02
CA ILE A 63 -6.58 -1.46 8.29
C ILE A 63 -7.54 -1.95 9.37
N SER A 64 -8.76 -1.41 9.42
CA SER A 64 -9.79 -1.80 10.40
C SER A 64 -10.24 -3.25 10.20
N THR A 65 -10.49 -3.67 8.96
CA THR A 65 -10.90 -5.03 8.62
C THR A 65 -9.78 -6.02 8.90
N PHE A 66 -8.55 -5.74 8.43
CA PHE A 66 -7.39 -6.57 8.74
C PHE A 66 -7.16 -6.72 10.25
N SER A 67 -7.29 -5.64 11.01
CA SER A 67 -7.10 -5.66 12.47
C SER A 67 -8.16 -6.49 13.19
N LYS A 68 -9.39 -6.58 12.64
CA LYS A 68 -10.50 -7.35 13.23
C LYS A 68 -10.49 -8.82 12.82
N THR A 69 -10.18 -9.11 11.55
CA THR A 69 -10.41 -10.43 10.94
C THR A 69 -9.12 -11.12 10.47
N GLY A 70 -8.01 -10.38 10.39
CA GLY A 70 -6.78 -10.83 9.73
C GLY A 70 -6.86 -10.83 8.21
N ILE A 71 -7.94 -10.33 7.61
CA ILE A 71 -8.15 -10.26 6.16
C ILE A 71 -8.46 -8.81 5.78
N PRO A 72 -7.65 -8.15 4.95
CA PRO A 72 -7.93 -6.80 4.49
C PRO A 72 -9.06 -6.81 3.44
N GLU A 73 -9.97 -5.85 3.55
CA GLU A 73 -11.06 -5.64 2.59
C GLU A 73 -11.05 -4.20 2.11
N THR A 74 -11.29 -3.99 0.82
CA THR A 74 -11.53 -2.67 0.24
C THR A 74 -13.01 -2.32 0.38
N LEU A 75 -13.38 -1.03 0.30
CA LEU A 75 -14.80 -0.66 0.31
C LEU A 75 -15.59 -1.28 -0.85
N ASP A 76 -14.94 -1.45 -2.00
CA ASP A 76 -15.50 -2.13 -3.19
C ASP A 76 -15.53 -3.67 -3.06
N GLN A 77 -15.17 -4.22 -1.88
CA GLN A 77 -15.15 -5.65 -1.56
C GLN A 77 -14.37 -6.51 -2.57
N LEU A 78 -13.27 -5.96 -3.10
CA LEU A 78 -12.43 -6.67 -4.05
C LEU A 78 -11.66 -7.80 -3.35
N PRO A 79 -11.57 -9.00 -3.96
CA PRO A 79 -10.79 -10.09 -3.40
C PRO A 79 -9.32 -9.69 -3.25
N TRP A 80 -8.81 -9.73 -2.01
CA TRP A 80 -7.41 -9.44 -1.75
C TRP A 80 -6.56 -10.72 -1.81
N PRO A 81 -5.64 -10.87 -2.77
CA PRO A 81 -4.82 -12.07 -2.87
C PRO A 81 -3.80 -12.14 -1.73
N LYS A 82 -3.64 -13.32 -1.12
CA LYS A 82 -2.53 -13.56 -0.20
C LYS A 82 -1.20 -13.42 -0.96
N PHE A 83 -0.25 -12.75 -0.35
CA PHE A 83 1.11 -12.65 -0.84
C PHE A 83 1.78 -14.03 -0.79
N GLN A 84 2.14 -14.55 -1.96
CA GLN A 84 2.80 -15.84 -2.15
C GLN A 84 4.02 -15.68 -3.08
N ASP A 85 4.57 -16.78 -3.61
CA ASP A 85 5.80 -16.76 -4.42
C ASP A 85 5.69 -15.94 -5.72
N LYS A 86 4.46 -15.72 -6.20
CA LYS A 86 4.21 -14.86 -7.37
C LYS A 86 4.19 -13.37 -7.00
N GLY A 87 4.35 -13.03 -5.72
CA GLY A 87 4.41 -11.66 -5.22
C GLY A 87 3.13 -10.88 -5.49
N GLN A 88 1.98 -11.47 -5.23
CA GLN A 88 0.68 -10.83 -5.40
C GLN A 88 0.49 -9.69 -4.40
N PHE A 89 -0.05 -8.57 -4.86
CA PHE A 89 -0.33 -7.40 -4.03
C PHE A 89 -1.59 -6.69 -4.53
N MET A 90 -2.15 -5.79 -3.72
CA MET A 90 -3.21 -4.88 -4.13
C MET A 90 -2.60 -3.54 -4.57
N ASP A 91 -2.84 -3.12 -5.80
CA ASP A 91 -2.50 -1.77 -6.26
C ASP A 91 -3.60 -0.80 -5.84
N LEU A 92 -3.27 0.17 -4.99
CA LEU A 92 -4.16 1.19 -4.46
C LEU A 92 -3.91 2.49 -5.23
N SER A 93 -4.57 2.62 -6.38
CA SER A 93 -4.44 3.74 -7.31
C SER A 93 -5.71 4.59 -7.40
N VAL A 94 -5.58 5.79 -7.99
CA VAL A 94 -6.72 6.66 -8.28
C VAL A 94 -7.67 6.08 -9.34
N GLU A 95 -7.13 5.28 -10.27
CA GLU A 95 -7.89 4.63 -11.37
C GLU A 95 -8.77 3.49 -10.86
N GLY A 96 -8.56 3.05 -9.62
CA GLY A 96 -9.25 1.93 -9.01
C GLY A 96 -8.27 0.95 -8.38
N TYR A 97 -8.80 0.08 -7.54
CA TYR A 97 -8.02 -0.91 -6.85
C TYR A 97 -8.04 -2.23 -7.61
N LYS A 98 -6.88 -2.87 -7.71
CA LYS A 98 -6.76 -4.11 -8.48
C LYS A 98 -5.68 -5.03 -7.93
N PRO A 99 -5.94 -6.35 -7.88
CA PRO A 99 -4.90 -7.34 -7.66
C PRO A 99 -3.86 -7.32 -8.78
N GLU A 100 -2.59 -7.20 -8.41
CA GLU A 100 -1.44 -7.21 -9.32
C GLU A 100 -0.37 -8.20 -8.80
N LYS A 101 0.68 -8.43 -9.58
CA LYS A 101 1.75 -9.37 -9.24
C LYS A 101 3.14 -8.84 -9.61
N GLY A 102 4.14 -9.23 -8.83
CA GLY A 102 5.55 -9.04 -9.20
C GLY A 102 6.03 -7.59 -9.08
N ILE A 103 5.73 -6.93 -7.96
CA ILE A 103 6.25 -5.59 -7.68
C ILE A 103 7.79 -5.60 -7.69
N LEU A 104 8.38 -4.79 -8.58
CA LEU A 104 9.83 -4.54 -8.67
C LEU A 104 10.70 -5.81 -8.69
N ARG A 105 10.22 -6.89 -9.33
CA ARG A 105 10.85 -8.22 -9.22
C ARG A 105 12.30 -8.21 -9.73
N SER A 106 12.54 -7.58 -10.87
CA SER A 106 13.88 -7.44 -11.47
C SER A 106 14.85 -6.70 -10.56
N GLU A 107 14.40 -5.59 -9.97
CA GLU A 107 15.18 -4.74 -9.08
C GLU A 107 15.48 -5.48 -7.78
N CYS A 108 14.48 -6.14 -7.18
CA CYS A 108 14.67 -6.97 -6.01
C CYS A 108 15.65 -8.12 -6.27
N ASP A 109 15.56 -8.79 -7.43
CA ASP A 109 16.46 -9.90 -7.78
C ASP A 109 17.91 -9.40 -7.98
N PHE A 110 18.09 -8.22 -8.59
CA PHE A 110 19.39 -7.56 -8.67
C PHE A 110 19.96 -7.28 -7.27
N TRP A 111 19.21 -6.59 -6.41
CA TRP A 111 19.69 -6.23 -5.08
C TRP A 111 20.00 -7.45 -4.21
N LYS A 112 19.18 -8.50 -4.30
CA LYS A 112 19.43 -9.76 -3.59
C LYS A 112 20.69 -10.49 -4.04
N LYS A 113 21.10 -10.30 -5.29
CA LYS A 113 22.31 -10.90 -5.86
C LYS A 113 23.56 -10.08 -5.54
N VAL A 114 23.44 -8.75 -5.54
CA VAL A 114 24.59 -7.83 -5.42
C VAL A 114 24.95 -7.52 -3.97
N LEU A 115 23.95 -7.37 -3.10
CA LEU A 115 24.20 -7.12 -1.69
C LEU A 115 24.32 -8.46 -0.96
N PRO A 116 25.43 -8.72 -0.24
CA PRO A 116 25.49 -9.89 0.62
C PRO A 116 24.44 -9.70 1.71
N PHE A 117 23.43 -10.57 1.74
CA PHE A 117 22.69 -10.80 2.96
C PHE A 117 23.65 -11.49 3.91
N VAL A 118 24.35 -10.69 4.71
CA VAL A 118 24.94 -11.21 5.93
C VAL A 118 23.72 -11.48 6.81
N ASP A 119 23.41 -12.74 7.07
CA ASP A 119 22.44 -13.15 8.10
C ASP A 119 23.02 -12.71 9.46
N GLY A 120 22.92 -11.41 9.72
CA GLY A 120 23.35 -10.76 10.93
C GLY A 120 22.14 -10.60 11.84
N VAL A 121 22.20 -11.35 12.94
CA VAL A 121 21.25 -11.52 14.06
C VAL A 121 20.33 -12.73 13.92
#